data_AF-A0A2U1VYE6-F1
#
_entry.id   AF-A0A2U1VYE6-F1
#
_cell.length_a   1.000
_cell.length_b   1.000
_cell.length_c   1.000
_cell.angle_alpha   90.00
_cell.angle_beta   90.00
_cell.angle_gamma   90.00
#
_symmetry.space_group_name_H-M   'P 1'
#
loop_
_entity.id
_entity.type
_entity.pdbx_description
1 polymer ?
#
loop_
_entity_poly.entity_id
_entity_poly.type
_entity_poly.pdbx_seq_one_letter_code
_entity_poly.pdbx_strand_id
1 'polypeptide(L)'
;MRPEDLIAAAESLLAGTPGEAQCRMAAQACYTAALHMAAPHVGVDVGRDPVRHAKVRAAMRTARFTDAPPQHILVLANYFEDLARLRQHAEYWPDLPFDADHADQALEWMRGVLAAVGR
;
A
#
# COMPACT_ATOMS: atom_id res chain seq x y z
N MET A 1 -12.34 -8.71 -2.31
CA MET A 1 -12.15 -7.24 -2.24
C MET A 1 -11.05 -6.90 -3.21
N ARG A 2 -11.27 -5.94 -4.11
CA ARG A 2 -10.26 -5.55 -5.09
C ARG A 2 -9.38 -4.41 -4.51
N PRO A 3 -8.12 -4.26 -4.93
CA PRO A 3 -7.25 -3.19 -4.43
C PRO A 3 -7.84 -1.78 -4.62
N GLU A 4 -8.59 -1.56 -5.69
CA GLU A 4 -9.26 -0.29 -5.98
C GLU A 4 -10.31 0.06 -4.92
N ASP A 5 -11.02 -0.96 -4.40
CA ASP A 5 -12.04 -0.77 -3.37
C ASP A 5 -11.40 -0.29 -2.05
N LEU A 6 -10.18 -0.74 -1.74
CA LEU A 6 -9.41 -0.31 -0.57
C LEU A 6 -8.91 1.14 -0.71
N ILE A 7 -8.51 1.54 -1.91
CA ILE A 7 -8.06 2.91 -2.18
C ILE A 7 -9.26 3.86 -2.08
N ALA A 8 -10.41 3.51 -2.66
CA ALA A 8 -11.64 4.29 -2.51
C ALA A 8 -12.10 4.41 -1.04
N ALA A 9 -11.90 3.37 -0.23
CA ALA A 9 -12.14 3.43 1.20
C ALA A 9 -11.18 4.39 1.91
N ALA A 10 -9.89 4.40 1.54
CA ALA A 10 -8.91 5.37 2.05
C ALA A 10 -9.30 6.81 1.68
N GLU A 11 -9.74 7.07 0.44
CA GLU A 11 -10.25 8.38 0.02
C GLU A 11 -11.46 8.82 0.87
N SER A 12 -12.37 7.88 1.15
CA SER A 12 -13.55 8.15 1.97
C SER A 12 -13.19 8.47 3.43
N LEU A 13 -12.16 7.83 3.98
CA LEU A 13 -11.67 8.09 5.34
C LEU A 13 -11.04 9.48 5.47
N LEU A 14 -10.39 9.97 4.41
CA LEU A 14 -9.71 11.27 4.39
C LEU A 14 -10.62 12.42 3.92
N ALA A 15 -11.89 12.16 3.64
CA ALA A 15 -12.82 13.20 3.23
C ALA A 15 -13.10 14.20 4.37
N GLY A 16 -12.84 15.49 4.12
CA GLY A 16 -13.10 16.57 5.07
C GLY A 16 -11.92 16.83 5.99
N THR A 17 -12.15 16.75 7.31
CA THR A 17 -11.11 16.94 8.32
C THR A 17 -10.92 15.63 9.08
N PRO A 18 -10.07 14.72 8.59
CA PRO A 18 -9.88 13.42 9.22
C PRO A 18 -9.20 13.56 10.58
N GLY A 19 -9.64 12.74 11.53
CA GLY A 19 -8.88 12.53 12.76
C GLY A 19 -7.73 11.54 12.53
N GLU A 20 -6.81 11.48 13.49
CA GLU A 20 -5.65 10.59 13.44
C GLU A 20 -6.03 9.11 13.22
N ALA A 21 -7.12 8.63 13.82
CA ALA A 21 -7.59 7.26 13.62
C ALA A 21 -7.95 6.99 12.14
N GLN A 22 -8.64 7.93 11.49
CA GLN A 22 -8.95 7.84 10.06
C GLN A 22 -7.67 7.88 9.21
N CYS A 23 -6.70 8.74 9.55
CA CYS A 23 -5.41 8.81 8.85
C CYS A 23 -4.64 7.48 8.92
N ARG A 24 -4.56 6.88 10.12
CA ARG A 24 -3.91 5.57 10.32
C ARG A 24 -4.61 4.46 9.52
N MET A 25 -5.95 4.44 9.54
CA MET A 25 -6.74 3.48 8.76
C MET A 25 -6.54 3.64 7.25
N ALA A 26 -6.45 4.88 6.75
CA ALA A 26 -6.22 5.15 5.34
C ALA A 26 -4.83 4.67 4.89
N ALA A 27 -3.78 4.89 5.68
CA ALA A 27 -2.44 4.38 5.39
C ALA A 27 -2.40 2.84 5.38
N GLN A 28 -3.08 2.19 6.35
CA GLN A 28 -3.23 0.74 6.38
C GLN A 28 -3.97 0.21 5.15
N ALA A 29 -5.04 0.87 4.71
CA ALA A 29 -5.79 0.50 3.51
C ALA A 29 -4.92 0.63 2.25
N CYS A 30 -4.15 1.72 2.11
CA CYS A 30 -3.23 1.94 0.99
C CYS A 30 -2.16 0.84 0.91
N TYR A 31 -1.51 0.52 2.03
CA TYR A 31 -0.52 -0.56 2.08
C TYR A 31 -1.14 -1.93 1.79
N THR A 32 -2.35 -2.18 2.28
CA THR A 32 -3.07 -3.44 2.02
C THR A 32 -3.40 -3.57 0.54
N ALA A 33 -3.85 -2.49 -0.11
CA ALA A 33 -4.05 -2.46 -1.56
C ALA A 33 -2.76 -2.77 -2.31
N ALA A 34 -1.65 -2.08 -1.97
CA ALA A 34 -0.34 -2.34 -2.54
C ALA A 34 0.11 -3.80 -2.40
N LEU A 35 -0.07 -4.39 -1.22
CA LEU A 35 0.26 -5.80 -0.97
C LEU A 35 -0.52 -6.73 -1.89
N HIS A 36 -1.84 -6.52 -2.02
CA HIS A 36 -2.69 -7.32 -2.88
C HIS A 36 -2.38 -7.14 -4.37
N MET A 37 -1.96 -5.96 -4.80
CA MET A 37 -1.50 -5.71 -6.17
C MET A 37 -0.18 -6.42 -6.46
N ALA A 38 0.80 -6.33 -5.56
CA ALA A 38 2.13 -6.86 -5.78
C ALA A 38 2.23 -8.39 -5.66
N ALA A 39 1.48 -8.99 -4.73
CA ALA A 39 1.66 -10.39 -4.35
C ALA A 39 1.57 -11.41 -5.50
N PRO A 40 0.62 -11.31 -6.46
CA PRO A 40 0.57 -12.21 -7.61
C PRO A 40 1.85 -12.18 -8.46
N HIS A 41 2.47 -11.02 -8.63
CA HIS A 41 3.66 -10.83 -9.46
C HIS A 41 4.96 -11.29 -8.81
N VAL A 42 4.91 -11.69 -7.54
CA VAL A 42 6.06 -12.21 -6.78
C VAL A 42 5.79 -13.61 -6.23
N GLY A 43 4.71 -14.25 -6.68
CA GLY A 43 4.36 -15.63 -6.33
C GLY A 43 3.92 -15.82 -4.87
N VAL A 44 3.30 -14.81 -4.27
CA VAL A 44 2.82 -14.85 -2.88
C VAL A 44 1.29 -14.92 -2.85
N ASP A 45 0.76 -15.88 -2.09
CA ASP A 45 -0.67 -15.94 -1.75
C ASP A 45 -0.92 -15.20 -0.43
N VAL A 46 -1.55 -14.03 -0.51
CA VAL A 46 -1.85 -13.16 0.65
C VAL A 46 -2.78 -13.85 1.65
N GLY A 47 -3.66 -14.75 1.22
CA GLY A 47 -4.60 -15.44 2.09
C GLY A 47 -4.02 -16.65 2.83
N ARG A 48 -2.89 -17.18 2.35
CA ARG A 48 -2.31 -18.44 2.87
C ARG A 48 -0.91 -18.28 3.46
N ASP A 49 -0.16 -17.27 3.03
CA ASP A 49 1.24 -17.11 3.46
C ASP A 49 1.33 -16.28 4.76
N PRO A 50 1.80 -16.89 5.87
CA PRO A 50 1.91 -16.19 7.15
C PRO A 50 2.97 -15.09 7.13
N VAL A 51 3.96 -15.17 6.23
CA VAL A 51 5.04 -14.17 6.09
C VAL A 51 4.92 -13.37 4.79
N ARG A 52 3.72 -13.31 4.21
CA ARG A 52 3.40 -12.56 2.98
C ARG A 52 3.99 -11.17 2.92
N HIS A 53 3.88 -10.40 4.00
CA HIS A 53 4.37 -9.01 4.06
C HIS A 53 5.89 -8.96 3.85
N ALA A 54 6.63 -9.82 4.55
CA ALA A 54 8.07 -9.89 4.45
C ALA A 54 8.52 -10.38 3.06
N LYS A 55 7.85 -11.40 2.51
CA LYS A 55 8.17 -11.95 1.18
C LYS A 55 7.92 -10.95 0.06
N VAL A 56 6.75 -10.33 0.03
CA VAL A 56 6.42 -9.32 -0.99
C VAL A 56 7.37 -8.14 -0.89
N ARG A 57 7.59 -7.60 0.31
CA ARG A 57 8.53 -6.50 0.51
C ARG A 57 9.94 -6.83 0.03
N ALA A 58 10.46 -8.01 0.38
CA ALA A 58 11.78 -8.46 -0.07
C ALA A 58 11.85 -8.56 -1.61
N ALA A 59 10.83 -9.15 -2.23
CA ALA A 59 10.76 -9.31 -3.68
C ALA A 59 10.65 -7.98 -4.42
N MET A 60 9.80 -7.05 -3.96
CA MET A 60 9.66 -5.70 -4.55
C MET A 60 10.96 -4.92 -4.46
N ARG A 61 11.67 -4.99 -3.31
CA ARG A 61 12.97 -4.35 -3.12
C ARG A 61 14.06 -4.89 -4.04
N THR A 62 14.03 -6.19 -4.35
CA THR A 62 15.03 -6.83 -5.22
C THR A 62 14.57 -7.01 -6.66
N ALA A 63 13.43 -6.41 -7.04
CA ALA A 63 12.80 -6.60 -8.36
C ALA A 63 12.65 -8.09 -8.78
N ARG A 64 12.38 -8.98 -7.82
CA ARG A 64 12.25 -10.42 -8.05
C ARG A 64 10.80 -10.76 -8.37
N PHE A 65 10.44 -10.66 -9.65
CA PHE A 65 9.11 -10.98 -10.16
C PHE A 65 9.03 -12.40 -10.73
N THR A 66 7.84 -13.00 -10.76
CA THR A 66 7.61 -14.31 -11.40
C THR A 66 7.64 -14.20 -12.92
N ASP A 67 7.16 -13.08 -13.44
CA ASP A 67 7.05 -12.77 -14.87
C ASP A 67 7.42 -11.29 -15.11
N ALA A 68 7.40 -10.84 -16.36
CA ALA A 68 7.54 -9.41 -16.67
C ALA A 68 6.43 -8.62 -15.98
N PRO A 69 6.75 -7.74 -15.00
CA PRO A 69 5.74 -7.02 -14.25
C PRO A 69 5.10 -5.95 -15.15
N PRO A 70 3.78 -5.72 -15.05
CA PRO A 70 3.13 -4.61 -15.73
C PRO A 70 3.56 -3.26 -15.15
N GLN A 71 3.35 -2.18 -15.91
CA GLN A 71 3.87 -0.84 -15.59
C GLN A 71 3.46 -0.35 -14.19
N HIS A 72 2.21 -0.59 -13.77
CA HIS A 72 1.74 -0.16 -12.45
C HIS A 72 2.49 -0.85 -11.29
N ILE A 73 3.01 -2.07 -11.48
CA ILE A 73 3.83 -2.76 -10.48
C ILE A 73 5.22 -2.16 -10.40
N LEU A 74 5.79 -1.74 -11.53
CA LEU A 74 7.05 -0.99 -11.57
C LEU A 74 6.91 0.37 -10.87
N VAL A 75 5.81 1.08 -11.09
CA VAL A 75 5.50 2.32 -10.36
C VAL A 75 5.34 2.05 -8.87
N LEU A 76 4.60 1.01 -8.50
CA LEU A 76 4.40 0.63 -7.09
C LEU A 76 5.71 0.28 -6.39
N ALA A 77 6.67 -0.34 -7.08
CA ALA A 77 7.97 -0.68 -6.52
C ALA A 77 8.74 0.53 -5.97
N ASN A 78 8.54 1.72 -6.55
CA ASN A 78 9.18 2.95 -6.09
C ASN A 78 8.70 3.40 -4.70
N TYR A 79 7.48 3.02 -4.31
CA TYR A 79 6.82 3.51 -3.09
C TYR A 79 6.54 2.41 -2.07
N PHE A 80 6.72 1.14 -2.43
CA PHE A 80 6.29 0.00 -1.61
C PHE A 80 6.95 -0.02 -0.22
N GLU A 81 8.24 0.31 -0.15
CA GLU A 81 8.98 0.38 1.11
C GLU A 81 8.46 1.50 2.01
N ASP A 82 8.16 2.66 1.45
CA ASP A 82 7.67 3.80 2.21
C ASP A 82 6.21 3.60 2.67
N LEU A 83 5.36 2.98 1.83
CA LEU A 83 4.04 2.51 2.25
C LEU A 83 4.14 1.53 3.43
N ALA A 84 5.12 0.61 3.41
CA ALA A 84 5.34 -0.33 4.51
C ALA A 84 5.81 0.37 5.79
N ARG A 85 6.57 1.47 5.68
CA ARG A 85 6.99 2.30 6.82
C ARG A 85 5.82 3.08 7.40
N LEU A 86 4.99 3.71 6.56
CA LEU A 86 3.78 4.42 7.00
C LEU A 86 2.81 3.47 7.69
N ARG A 87 2.59 2.26 7.17
CA ARG A 87 1.76 1.25 7.84
C ARG A 87 2.35 0.82 9.19
N GLN A 88 3.68 0.67 9.30
CA GLN A 88 4.31 0.37 10.59
C GLN A 88 4.15 1.51 11.59
N HIS A 89 4.31 2.77 11.15
CA HIS A 89 4.06 3.95 11.99
C HIS A 89 2.59 3.96 12.46
N ALA A 90 1.66 3.76 11.54
CA ALA A 90 0.23 3.74 11.82
C ALA A 90 -0.18 2.66 12.84
N GLU A 91 0.40 1.45 12.77
CA GLU A 91 -0.01 0.31 13.59
C GLU A 91 0.79 0.13 14.89
N TYR A 92 2.10 0.38 14.86
CA TYR A 92 3.00 -0.03 15.95
C TYR A 92 3.50 1.13 16.80
N TRP A 93 3.30 2.38 16.38
CA TRP A 93 3.71 3.57 17.14
C TRP A 93 2.49 4.45 17.45
N PRO A 94 1.61 4.03 18.37
CA PRO A 94 0.42 4.79 18.75
C PRO A 94 0.75 6.10 19.48
N ASP A 95 1.94 6.19 20.08
CA ASP A 95 2.38 7.39 20.82
C ASP A 95 3.03 8.46 19.92
N LEU A 96 3.31 8.14 18.66
CA LEU A 96 3.86 9.07 17.68
C LEU A 96 2.74 9.67 16.83
N PRO A 97 2.70 11.00 16.61
CA PRO A 97 1.65 11.62 15.81
C PRO A 97 1.55 11.04 14.40
N PHE A 98 0.32 10.78 13.95
CA PHE A 98 0.03 10.37 12.59
C PHE A 98 -1.08 11.27 12.01
N ASP A 99 -0.67 12.28 11.26
CA ASP A 99 -1.56 13.31 10.73
C ASP A 99 -2.02 13.03 9.28
N ALA A 100 -2.77 14.00 8.72
CA ALA A 100 -3.28 13.94 7.37
C ALA A 100 -2.17 13.86 6.31
N ASP A 101 -1.04 14.55 6.50
CA ASP A 101 0.05 14.58 5.52
C ASP A 101 0.62 13.17 5.29
N HIS A 102 0.75 12.37 6.35
CA HIS A 102 1.19 10.97 6.24
C HIS A 102 0.20 10.13 5.41
N ALA A 103 -1.11 10.30 5.65
CA ALA A 103 -2.14 9.52 4.97
C ALA A 103 -2.34 9.96 3.52
N ASP A 104 -2.30 11.27 3.27
CA ASP A 104 -2.39 11.87 1.94
C ASP A 104 -1.21 11.44 1.07
N GLN A 105 0.01 11.36 1.65
CA GLN A 105 1.16 10.87 0.91
C GLN A 105 1.01 9.40 0.49
N ALA A 106 0.50 8.54 1.37
CA ALA A 106 0.22 7.14 1.05
C ALA A 106 -0.81 7.03 -0.09
N LEU A 107 -1.86 7.85 -0.03
CA LEU A 107 -2.93 7.88 -1.01
C LEU A 107 -2.46 8.43 -2.35
N GLU A 108 -1.62 9.46 -2.36
CA GLU A 108 -1.01 10.04 -3.57
C GLU A 108 -0.20 8.98 -4.33
N TRP A 109 0.64 8.20 -3.64
CA TRP A 109 1.39 7.11 -4.27
C TRP A 109 0.47 6.07 -4.89
N MET A 110 -0.59 5.66 -4.18
CA MET A 110 -1.55 4.69 -4.70
C MET A 110 -2.36 5.23 -5.88
N ARG A 111 -2.68 6.53 -5.91
CA ARG A 111 -3.28 7.18 -7.08
C ARG A 111 -2.34 7.15 -8.28
N GLY A 112 -1.06 7.39 -8.08
CA GLY A 112 -0.03 7.25 -9.12
C GLY A 112 0.04 5.83 -9.68
N VAL A 113 -0.05 4.82 -8.82
CA VAL A 113 -0.12 3.40 -9.22
C VAL A 113 -1.38 3.10 -10.02
N LEU A 114 -2.56 3.56 -9.56
CA LEU A 114 -3.82 3.36 -10.28
C LEU A 114 -3.84 4.05 -11.65
N ALA A 115 -3.25 5.23 -11.77
CA ALA A 115 -3.14 5.94 -13.04
C ALA A 115 -2.28 5.20 -14.10
N ALA A 116 -1.45 4.26 -13.66
CA ALA A 116 -0.65 3.38 -14.51
C ALA A 116 -1.35 2.05 -14.85
N VAL A 117 -2.54 1.78 -14.30
CA VAL A 117 -3.32 0.58 -14.64
C VAL A 117 -3.88 0.75 -16.07
N GLY A 118 -3.60 -0.22 -16.95
CA GLY A 118 -4.06 -0.21 -18.34
C GLY A 118 -3.13 0.48 -19.34
N ARG A 119 -1.92 0.89 -18.92
CA ARG A 119 -0.83 1.33 -19.80
C ARG A 119 0.22 0.25 -19.98
#